data_AF-A0A422P7Z7-F1
#
_entry.id   AF-A0A422P7Z7-F1
#
_cell.length_a   1.000
_cell.length_b   1.000
_cell.length_c   1.000
_cell.angle_alpha   90.00
_cell.angle_beta   90.00
_cell.angle_gamma   90.00
#
_symmetry.space_group_name_H-M   'P 1'
#
loop_
_entity.id
_entity.type
_entity.pdbx_description
1 polymer ?
#
loop_
_entity_poly.entity_id
_entity_poly.type
_entity_poly.pdbx_seq_one_letter_code
_entity_poly.pdbx_strand_id
1 'polypeptide(L)'
;MTDVLEFFVPSHARDLEDLEKTGPTQYHVSEPCEFDVHPRQQVDDLARLFDCLHREKSPTSLFSKPELFTALFSYIKAIESPETNQPVTKQARHKICHEVSERLKKLLQISLAYFRKKANGGVNEALLVCLRSTVKMYVFILCNILLSSAPILEDDENLSYSSQRSARKRKRAKNEQDTGIGEDCSGVDQDGRELALTALIDVCSPDLLTMWGIHMEENMLNLMLRMVLHMITQKANVQNDAQPVSGALAVLLLRVSGHIVAQGSVAPCDFIVPLIELALKTESAAQFLTRFVSEAESGDISNDSTNNIVIALIEGMAVAALHDVSGDAGAAKTWHCFSARLQNVV
;
A
#
# COMPACT_ATOMS: atom_id res chain seq x y z
N MET A 1 10.94 18.01 27.31
CA MET A 1 10.23 17.14 26.35
C MET A 1 9.53 18.06 25.38
N THR A 2 9.68 17.83 24.07
CA THR A 2 9.01 18.64 23.05
C THR A 2 7.54 18.24 22.94
N ASP A 3 6.63 19.22 23.00
CA ASP A 3 5.16 19.07 22.90
C ASP A 3 4.67 18.60 21.51
N VAL A 4 5.49 17.86 20.76
CA VAL A 4 5.16 17.40 19.41
C VAL A 4 4.49 16.04 19.52
N LEU A 5 3.21 16.00 19.17
CA LEU A 5 2.42 14.77 19.13
C LEU A 5 2.79 13.96 17.88
N GLU A 6 3.36 12.77 18.09
CA GLU A 6 3.75 11.89 16.99
C GLU A 6 2.53 11.30 16.28
N PHE A 7 2.62 11.18 14.94
CA PHE A 7 1.61 10.49 14.15
C PHE A 7 1.79 8.97 14.24
N PHE A 8 0.70 8.27 14.48
CA PHE A 8 0.60 6.81 14.45
C PHE A 8 -0.45 6.42 13.40
N VAL A 9 -0.22 5.31 12.71
CA VAL A 9 -1.13 4.85 11.66
C VAL A 9 -2.41 4.33 12.32
N PRO A 10 -3.58 4.93 12.04
CA PRO A 10 -4.83 4.49 12.64
C PRO A 10 -5.34 3.21 11.96
N SER A 11 -6.19 2.45 12.66
CA SER A 11 -6.85 1.26 12.09
C SER A 11 -7.82 1.63 10.97
N HIS A 12 -8.62 2.68 11.20
CA HIS A 12 -9.45 3.35 10.19
C HIS A 12 -9.11 4.84 10.14
N ALA A 13 -9.21 5.46 8.96
CA ALA A 13 -8.93 6.88 8.77
C ALA A 13 -9.73 7.75 9.75
N ARG A 14 -11.03 7.49 9.90
CA ARG A 14 -11.92 8.21 10.84
C ARG A 14 -11.48 8.14 12.30
N ASP A 15 -10.70 7.13 12.69
CA ASP A 15 -10.24 7.01 14.07
C ASP A 15 -9.27 8.14 14.43
N LEU A 16 -8.66 8.81 13.45
CA LEU A 16 -7.78 9.96 13.65
C LEU A 16 -8.51 11.21 14.15
N GLU A 17 -9.84 11.27 13.95
CA GLU A 17 -10.72 12.34 14.46
C GLU A 17 -11.31 12.00 15.84
N ASP A 18 -11.07 10.78 16.34
CA ASP A 18 -11.62 10.28 17.59
C ASP A 18 -10.52 10.23 18.67
N LEU A 19 -10.53 11.24 19.56
CA LEU A 19 -9.55 11.36 20.63
C LEU A 19 -9.55 10.17 21.59
N GLU A 20 -10.68 9.47 21.75
CA GLU A 20 -10.75 8.28 22.61
C GLU A 20 -10.00 7.09 21.97
N LYS A 21 -9.94 7.05 20.63
CA LYS A 21 -9.21 6.01 19.88
C LYS A 21 -7.74 6.34 19.68
N THR A 22 -7.38 7.60 19.40
CA THR A 22 -5.97 8.00 19.26
C THR A 22 -5.28 8.13 20.61
N GLY A 23 -6.03 8.51 21.65
CA GLY A 23 -5.49 8.91 22.93
C GLY A 23 -4.89 10.32 22.92
N PRO A 24 -4.61 10.89 24.11
CA PRO A 24 -4.23 12.30 24.27
C PRO A 24 -2.77 12.62 23.90
N THR A 25 -1.92 11.60 23.74
CA THR A 25 -0.48 11.75 23.50
C THR A 25 -0.09 11.51 22.04
N GLN A 26 -1.07 11.31 21.15
CA GLN A 26 -0.85 11.04 19.73
C GLN A 26 -1.42 12.18 18.89
N TYR A 27 -0.86 12.34 17.69
CA TYR A 27 -1.42 13.25 16.71
C TYR A 27 -2.87 12.86 16.43
N HIS A 28 -3.77 13.84 16.46
CA HIS A 28 -5.16 13.69 16.09
C HIS A 28 -5.58 14.89 15.26
N VAL A 29 -6.62 14.69 14.45
CA VAL A 29 -7.25 15.76 13.67
C VAL A 29 -8.38 16.33 14.52
N SER A 30 -8.19 17.54 15.03
CA SER A 30 -9.12 18.15 16.01
C SER A 30 -10.46 18.58 15.39
N GLU A 31 -10.50 18.82 14.08
CA GLU A 31 -11.70 19.25 13.37
C GLU A 31 -12.15 18.18 12.36
N PRO A 32 -13.43 17.75 12.38
CA PRO A 32 -13.95 16.79 11.41
C PRO A 32 -13.73 17.26 9.97
N CYS A 33 -13.02 16.46 9.19
CA CYS A 33 -12.68 16.75 7.80
C CYS A 33 -13.75 16.19 6.85
N GLU A 34 -14.81 16.94 6.57
CA GLU A 34 -15.82 16.51 5.60
C GLU A 34 -15.29 16.57 4.16
N PHE A 35 -15.73 15.62 3.32
CA PHE A 35 -15.40 15.60 1.90
C PHE A 35 -16.60 16.06 1.07
N ASP A 36 -16.53 17.30 0.59
CA ASP A 36 -17.56 17.93 -0.25
C ASP A 36 -16.96 18.58 -1.51
N VAL A 37 -15.92 17.95 -2.09
CA VAL A 37 -15.27 18.47 -3.29
C VAL A 37 -15.93 17.90 -4.54
N HIS A 38 -16.51 18.78 -5.35
CA HIS A 38 -17.15 18.39 -6.60
C HIS A 38 -16.17 17.66 -7.54
N PRO A 39 -16.54 16.54 -8.19
CA PRO A 39 -15.64 15.73 -9.03
C PRO A 39 -14.80 16.52 -10.04
N ARG A 40 -15.41 17.52 -10.68
CA ARG A 40 -14.74 18.40 -11.67
C ARG A 40 -13.67 19.33 -11.08
N GLN A 41 -13.68 19.58 -9.76
CA GLN A 41 -12.76 20.50 -9.07
C GLN A 41 -11.61 19.77 -8.37
N GLN A 42 -11.78 18.47 -8.08
CA GLN A 42 -10.83 17.68 -7.28
C GLN A 42 -9.38 17.79 -7.80
N VAL A 43 -9.16 17.67 -9.12
CA VAL A 43 -7.82 17.71 -9.70
C VAL A 43 -7.18 19.09 -9.58
N ASP A 44 -7.95 20.16 -9.80
CA ASP A 44 -7.46 21.54 -9.70
C ASP A 44 -7.17 21.95 -8.27
N ASP A 45 -8.01 21.51 -7.32
CA ASP A 45 -7.78 21.72 -5.89
C ASP A 45 -6.53 20.96 -5.42
N LEU A 46 -6.36 19.71 -5.86
CA LEU A 46 -5.15 18.93 -5.59
C LEU A 46 -3.90 19.56 -6.22
N ALA A 47 -3.99 20.11 -7.43
CA ALA A 47 -2.88 20.83 -8.06
C ALA A 47 -2.43 22.02 -7.20
N ARG A 48 -3.39 22.85 -6.76
CA ARG A 48 -3.12 23.97 -5.85
C ARG A 48 -2.52 23.50 -4.52
N LEU A 49 -3.05 22.43 -3.94
CA LEU A 49 -2.55 21.86 -2.69
C LEU A 49 -1.10 21.38 -2.81
N PHE A 50 -0.79 20.62 -3.86
CA PHE A 50 0.57 20.14 -4.08
C PHE A 50 1.51 21.29 -4.44
N ASP A 51 1.08 22.30 -5.19
CA ASP A 51 1.87 23.52 -5.42
C ASP A 51 2.22 24.24 -4.12
N CYS A 52 1.26 24.38 -3.20
CA CYS A 52 1.50 24.90 -1.85
C CYS A 52 2.57 24.07 -1.13
N LEU A 53 2.40 22.75 -1.11
CA LEU A 53 3.38 21.83 -0.53
C LEU A 53 4.76 21.89 -1.23
N HIS A 54 4.83 22.25 -2.52
CA HIS A 54 6.10 22.38 -3.28
C HIS A 54 6.85 23.65 -2.92
N ARG A 55 6.13 24.71 -2.56
CA ARG A 55 6.70 25.99 -2.14
C ARG A 55 7.24 25.96 -0.71
N GLU A 56 6.82 24.98 0.08
CA GLU A 56 7.31 24.82 1.44
C GLU A 56 8.79 24.44 1.47
N LYS A 57 9.55 25.17 2.30
CA LYS A 57 10.99 24.90 2.50
C LYS A 57 11.23 23.70 3.41
N SER A 58 10.30 23.42 4.32
CA SER A 58 10.47 22.32 5.28
C SER A 58 10.06 21.00 4.64
N PRO A 59 10.89 19.95 4.67
CA PRO A 59 10.51 18.63 4.18
C PRO A 59 9.41 17.97 5.02
N THR A 60 9.19 18.44 6.27
CA THR A 60 8.15 17.92 7.18
C THR A 60 6.85 18.71 7.11
N SER A 61 6.64 19.50 6.06
CA SER A 61 5.52 20.45 6.01
C SER A 61 4.15 19.80 6.05
N LEU A 62 4.02 18.58 5.53
CA LEU A 62 2.76 17.83 5.66
C LEU A 62 2.40 17.61 7.13
N PHE A 63 3.38 17.30 7.98
CA PHE A 63 3.15 17.11 9.41
C PHE A 63 3.03 18.44 10.18
N SER A 64 3.89 19.41 9.87
CA SER A 64 3.93 20.67 10.64
C SER A 64 2.85 21.68 10.25
N LYS A 65 2.12 21.46 9.15
CA LYS A 65 1.01 22.31 8.68
C LYS A 65 -0.26 21.49 8.59
N PRO A 66 -1.08 21.46 9.66
CA PRO A 66 -2.29 20.64 9.72
C PRO A 66 -3.23 20.85 8.54
N GLU A 67 -3.32 22.07 7.99
CA GLU A 67 -4.15 22.40 6.84
C GLU A 67 -3.77 21.63 5.56
N LEU A 68 -2.49 21.27 5.39
CA LEU A 68 -2.04 20.50 4.23
C LEU A 68 -2.40 19.02 4.37
N PHE A 69 -2.23 18.47 5.58
CA PHE A 69 -2.57 17.08 5.86
C PHE A 69 -4.08 16.86 5.89
N THR A 70 -4.84 17.71 6.59
CA THR A 70 -6.31 17.62 6.69
C THR A 70 -6.98 17.64 5.32
N ALA A 71 -6.49 18.46 4.39
CA ALA A 71 -6.95 18.47 3.01
C ALA A 71 -6.79 17.09 2.33
N LEU A 72 -5.60 16.48 2.37
CA LEU A 72 -5.38 15.13 1.82
C LEU A 72 -6.13 14.04 2.59
N PHE A 73 -6.23 14.19 3.91
CA PHE A 73 -6.91 13.26 4.79
C PHE A 73 -8.41 13.17 4.49
N SER A 74 -9.07 14.28 4.14
CA SER A 74 -10.48 14.29 3.71
C SER A 74 -10.73 13.35 2.51
N TYR A 75 -9.82 13.32 1.54
CA TYR A 75 -9.87 12.39 0.40
C TYR A 75 -9.73 10.95 0.87
N ILE A 76 -8.78 10.66 1.77
CA ILE A 76 -8.60 9.30 2.31
C ILE A 76 -9.83 8.82 3.08
N LYS A 77 -10.44 9.71 3.88
CA LYS A 77 -11.67 9.38 4.62
C LYS A 77 -12.83 9.05 3.67
N ALA A 78 -13.00 9.83 2.60
CA ALA A 78 -14.02 9.57 1.57
C ALA A 78 -13.75 8.28 0.78
N ILE A 79 -12.49 7.88 0.62
CA ILE A 79 -12.11 6.63 -0.04
C ILE A 79 -12.45 5.41 0.81
N GLU A 80 -12.18 5.46 2.11
CA GLU A 80 -12.46 4.34 3.03
C GLU A 80 -13.96 4.23 3.36
N SER A 81 -14.66 5.37 3.42
CA SER A 81 -16.10 5.44 3.74
C SER A 81 -16.89 5.98 2.54
N PRO A 82 -17.29 5.14 1.57
CA PRO A 82 -18.01 5.55 0.36
C PRO A 82 -19.46 6.02 0.61
N GLU A 83 -19.84 6.25 1.87
CA GLU A 83 -21.12 6.87 2.25
C GLU A 83 -21.12 8.39 1.97
N THR A 84 -20.06 8.95 1.36
CA THR A 84 -19.98 10.36 0.99
C THR A 84 -20.87 10.71 -0.22
N ASN A 85 -21.37 11.94 -0.23
CA ASN A 85 -22.22 12.46 -1.31
C ASN A 85 -21.50 12.54 -2.68
N GLN A 86 -20.17 12.64 -2.67
CA GLN A 86 -19.33 12.74 -3.85
C GLN A 86 -18.23 11.67 -3.80
N PRO A 87 -18.01 10.91 -4.88
CA PRO A 87 -16.93 9.95 -4.92
C PRO A 87 -15.59 10.63 -5.25
N VAL A 88 -14.50 10.12 -4.68
CA VAL A 88 -13.15 10.52 -5.11
C VAL A 88 -12.87 9.93 -6.50
N THR A 89 -12.66 10.82 -7.47
CA THR A 89 -12.46 10.47 -8.88
C THR A 89 -11.16 9.70 -9.10
N LYS A 90 -11.13 8.93 -10.18
CA LYS A 90 -9.93 8.23 -10.64
C LYS A 90 -8.73 9.19 -10.85
N GLN A 91 -8.97 10.34 -11.49
CA GLN A 91 -7.93 11.34 -11.75
C GLN A 91 -7.37 11.94 -10.46
N ALA A 92 -8.21 12.18 -9.44
CA ALA A 92 -7.75 12.62 -8.12
C ALA A 92 -6.89 11.56 -7.42
N ARG A 93 -7.30 10.29 -7.44
CA ARG A 93 -6.52 9.17 -6.87
C ARG A 93 -5.15 9.04 -7.54
N HIS A 94 -5.13 9.05 -8.88
CA HIS A 94 -3.90 9.06 -9.67
C HIS A 94 -2.99 10.21 -9.22
N LYS A 95 -3.50 11.45 -9.20
CA LYS A 95 -2.69 12.63 -8.84
C LYS A 95 -2.14 12.53 -7.42
N ILE A 96 -2.96 12.12 -6.44
CA ILE A 96 -2.51 11.91 -5.06
C ILE A 96 -1.39 10.87 -5.04
N CYS A 97 -1.56 9.73 -5.70
CA CYS A 97 -0.58 8.64 -5.70
C CYS A 97 0.78 9.11 -6.23
N HIS A 98 0.82 9.73 -7.40
CA HIS A 98 2.07 10.19 -8.02
C HIS A 98 2.78 11.25 -7.19
N GLU A 99 2.06 12.31 -6.82
CA GLU A 99 2.63 13.45 -6.11
C GLU A 99 3.13 13.06 -4.71
N VAL A 100 2.35 12.24 -3.99
CA VAL A 100 2.75 11.76 -2.67
C VAL A 100 3.96 10.84 -2.76
N SER A 101 4.02 9.96 -3.77
CA SER A 101 5.15 9.05 -3.95
C SER A 101 6.45 9.79 -4.24
N GLU A 102 6.41 10.80 -5.12
CA GLU A 102 7.55 11.70 -5.38
C GLU A 102 8.01 12.43 -4.11
N ARG A 103 7.06 12.91 -3.31
CA ARG A 103 7.39 13.62 -2.05
C ARG A 103 7.95 12.70 -0.99
N LEU A 104 7.42 11.49 -0.87
CA LEU A 104 7.97 10.49 0.01
C LEU A 104 9.41 10.17 -0.38
N LYS A 105 9.70 9.86 -1.65
CA LYS A 105 11.08 9.61 -2.11
C LYS A 105 12.03 10.76 -1.77
N LYS A 106 11.64 12.01 -2.07
CA LYS A 106 12.44 13.19 -1.74
C LYS A 106 12.66 13.33 -0.23
N LEU A 107 11.63 13.11 0.58
CA LEU A 107 11.74 13.15 2.04
C LEU A 107 12.72 12.08 2.56
N LEU A 108 12.65 10.85 2.03
CA LEU A 108 13.55 9.77 2.43
C LEU A 108 15.00 10.10 2.06
N GLN A 109 15.25 10.60 0.86
CA GLN A 109 16.59 11.06 0.44
C GLN A 109 17.14 12.16 1.36
N ILE A 110 16.32 13.16 1.71
CA ILE A 110 16.70 14.22 2.64
C ILE A 110 17.00 13.65 4.03
N SER A 111 16.17 12.73 4.51
CA SER A 111 16.34 12.08 5.82
C SER A 111 17.64 11.29 5.87
N LEU A 112 17.93 10.49 4.85
CA LEU A 112 19.18 9.75 4.70
C LEU A 112 20.40 10.66 4.69
N ALA A 113 20.36 11.73 3.89
CA ALA A 113 21.44 12.72 3.84
C ALA A 113 21.65 13.39 5.21
N TYR A 114 20.57 13.66 5.95
CA TYR A 114 20.65 14.21 7.30
C TYR A 114 21.27 13.22 8.30
N PHE A 115 20.82 11.96 8.32
CA PHE A 115 21.36 10.94 9.23
C PHE A 115 22.84 10.66 8.96
N ARG A 116 23.24 10.55 7.69
CA ARG A 116 24.65 10.39 7.30
C ARG A 116 25.51 11.56 7.79
N LYS A 117 25.01 12.79 7.72
CA LYS A 117 25.71 13.98 8.25
C LYS A 117 25.77 14.02 9.78
N LYS A 118 24.83 13.39 10.47
CA LYS A 118 24.68 13.43 11.93
C LYS A 118 25.14 12.18 12.67
N ALA A 119 25.66 11.19 11.96
CA ALA A 119 26.18 9.92 12.51
C ALA A 119 27.10 10.11 13.74
N ASN A 120 27.88 11.19 13.79
CA ASN A 120 28.83 11.48 14.88
C ASN A 120 28.39 12.61 15.83
N GLY A 121 27.26 13.28 15.55
CA GLY A 121 26.88 14.56 16.19
C GLY A 121 25.54 14.56 16.90
N GLY A 122 24.92 13.39 17.07
CA GLY A 122 23.58 13.24 17.64
C GLY A 122 22.47 13.70 16.68
N VAL A 123 21.37 12.96 16.67
CA VAL A 123 20.16 13.30 15.92
C VAL A 123 19.29 14.21 16.79
N ASN A 124 18.67 15.23 16.19
CA ASN A 124 17.71 16.05 16.90
C ASN A 124 16.39 15.27 17.04
N GLU A 125 16.03 14.89 18.27
CA GLU A 125 14.84 14.08 18.55
C GLU A 125 13.54 14.70 18.05
N ALA A 126 13.36 16.01 18.22
CA ALA A 126 12.13 16.68 17.76
C ALA A 126 12.00 16.63 16.24
N LEU A 127 13.10 16.87 15.51
CA LEU A 127 13.13 16.74 14.06
C LEU A 127 12.94 15.29 13.61
N LEU A 128 13.49 14.32 14.35
CA LEU A 128 13.29 12.90 14.10
C LEU A 128 11.82 12.51 14.16
N VAL A 129 11.11 12.96 15.22
CA VAL A 129 9.66 12.77 15.36
C VAL A 129 8.90 13.40 14.20
N CYS A 130 9.25 14.63 13.78
CA CYS A 130 8.62 15.29 12.64
C CYS A 130 8.86 14.52 11.32
N LEU A 131 10.10 14.09 11.05
CA LEU A 131 10.44 13.32 9.85
C LEU A 131 9.69 11.99 9.83
N ARG A 132 9.74 11.24 10.93
CA ARG A 132 9.06 9.95 11.08
C ARG A 132 7.55 10.09 10.91
N SER A 133 6.94 11.08 11.56
CA SER A 133 5.50 11.36 11.43
C SER A 133 5.12 11.72 10.00
N THR A 134 5.94 12.54 9.32
CA THR A 134 5.71 12.91 7.91
C THR A 134 5.77 11.68 7.00
N VAL A 135 6.76 10.79 7.20
CA VAL A 135 6.86 9.53 6.44
C VAL A 135 5.61 8.67 6.67
N LYS A 136 5.20 8.46 7.93
CA LYS A 136 4.01 7.68 8.27
C LYS A 136 2.73 8.25 7.64
N MET A 137 2.57 9.57 7.60
CA MET A 137 1.44 10.22 6.93
C MET A 137 1.41 9.93 5.43
N TYR A 138 2.56 9.99 4.74
CA TYR A 138 2.63 9.64 3.32
C TYR A 138 2.37 8.14 3.08
N VAL A 139 2.93 7.25 3.92
CA VAL A 139 2.66 5.81 3.86
C VAL A 139 1.17 5.53 4.04
N PHE A 140 0.54 6.18 5.03
CA PHE A 140 -0.90 6.07 5.29
C PHE A 140 -1.73 6.49 4.07
N ILE A 141 -1.39 7.61 3.44
CA ILE A 141 -2.09 8.11 2.23
C ILE A 141 -1.92 7.12 1.06
N LEU A 142 -0.68 6.71 0.73
CA LEU A 142 -0.42 5.80 -0.39
C LEU A 142 -1.11 4.46 -0.21
N CYS A 143 -0.99 3.86 0.98
CA CYS A 143 -1.58 2.55 1.21
C CYS A 143 -3.10 2.58 1.09
N ASN A 144 -3.77 3.62 1.59
CA ASN A 144 -5.22 3.73 1.45
C ASN A 144 -5.67 3.99 0.00
N ILE A 145 -4.88 4.71 -0.80
CA ILE A 145 -5.16 4.85 -2.24
C ILE A 145 -5.06 3.48 -2.93
N LEU A 146 -3.97 2.75 -2.72
CA LEU A 146 -3.71 1.45 -3.38
C LEU A 146 -4.60 0.31 -2.85
N LEU A 147 -5.09 0.40 -1.62
CA LEU A 147 -6.08 -0.51 -1.03
C LEU A 147 -7.50 -0.32 -1.56
N SER A 148 -7.76 0.80 -2.21
CA SER A 148 -9.11 1.19 -2.57
C SER A 148 -9.54 0.66 -3.93
N SER A 149 -10.86 0.71 -4.18
CA SER A 149 -11.42 0.55 -5.51
C SER A 149 -12.03 1.87 -5.97
N ALA A 150 -11.63 2.33 -7.16
CA ALA A 150 -12.15 3.48 -7.85
C ALA A 150 -13.64 3.27 -8.18
N PRO A 151 -14.45 4.34 -8.14
CA PRO A 151 -15.84 4.26 -8.55
C PRO A 151 -15.92 3.90 -10.05
N ILE A 152 -16.80 2.96 -10.38
CA ILE A 152 -17.23 2.75 -11.76
C ILE A 152 -18.21 3.88 -12.06
N LEU A 153 -17.74 4.95 -12.67
CA LEU A 153 -18.64 5.94 -13.25
C LEU A 153 -19.19 5.30 -14.52
N GLU A 154 -20.48 4.93 -14.51
CA GLU A 154 -21.19 4.70 -15.77
C GLU A 154 -21.13 6.05 -16.50
N ASP A 155 -20.33 6.12 -17.56
CA ASP A 155 -20.29 7.32 -18.39
C ASP A 155 -21.73 7.67 -18.78
N ASP A 156 -22.05 8.96 -18.66
CA ASP A 156 -23.33 9.59 -18.97
C ASP A 156 -23.58 9.53 -20.49
N GLU A 157 -23.65 8.33 -21.07
CA GLU A 157 -24.21 8.05 -22.38
C GLU A 157 -25.66 7.61 -22.19
N ASN A 158 -26.55 8.57 -21.96
CA ASN A 158 -27.74 8.81 -22.79
C ASN A 158 -28.79 9.64 -22.05
N LEU A 159 -28.80 10.93 -22.35
CA LEU A 159 -30.01 11.73 -22.37
C LEU A 159 -31.02 11.10 -23.35
N SER A 160 -31.97 10.27 -22.88
CA SER A 160 -33.34 10.18 -23.43
C SER A 160 -34.24 9.14 -22.74
N TYR A 161 -35.29 9.64 -22.08
CA TYR A 161 -36.66 9.12 -21.97
C TYR A 161 -36.95 7.60 -21.85
N SER A 162 -37.49 7.29 -20.66
CA SER A 162 -38.77 6.58 -20.42
C SER A 162 -38.82 5.04 -20.24
N SER A 163 -39.63 4.70 -19.24
CA SER A 163 -40.40 3.46 -19.03
C SER A 163 -39.75 2.28 -18.32
N GLN A 164 -40.22 2.08 -17.09
CA GLN A 164 -40.22 0.82 -16.33
C GLN A 164 -40.72 -0.37 -17.16
N ARG A 165 -40.06 -1.54 -17.03
CA ARG A 165 -40.68 -2.79 -16.53
C ARG A 165 -39.67 -3.95 -16.45
N SER A 166 -39.45 -4.40 -15.21
CA SER A 166 -39.24 -5.79 -14.78
C SER A 166 -38.51 -6.75 -15.73
N ALA A 167 -37.21 -6.96 -15.47
CA ALA A 167 -36.56 -8.24 -15.72
C ALA A 167 -35.60 -8.58 -14.57
N ARG A 168 -36.05 -9.43 -13.63
CA ARG A 168 -35.17 -10.23 -12.78
C ARG A 168 -34.31 -11.11 -13.70
N LYS A 169 -33.09 -10.67 -14.03
CA LYS A 169 -32.05 -11.50 -14.65
C LYS A 169 -30.84 -11.54 -13.74
N ARG A 170 -30.43 -12.76 -13.40
CA ARG A 170 -29.20 -13.13 -12.68
C ARG A 170 -28.04 -12.18 -13.00
N LYS A 171 -27.57 -11.43 -11.99
CA LYS A 171 -26.21 -10.86 -11.96
C LYS A 171 -25.21 -12.03 -11.92
N ARG A 172 -24.93 -12.62 -13.09
CA ARG A 172 -23.72 -13.43 -13.29
C ARG A 172 -22.59 -12.45 -13.55
N ALA A 173 -21.50 -12.66 -12.82
CA ALA A 173 -20.20 -12.01 -12.97
C ALA A 173 -19.88 -11.72 -14.45
N LYS A 174 -19.93 -10.44 -14.80
CA LYS A 174 -19.41 -9.89 -16.05
C LYS A 174 -18.73 -8.56 -15.69
N ASN A 175 -17.70 -8.67 -14.85
CA ASN A 175 -16.92 -7.54 -14.31
C ASN A 175 -15.42 -7.64 -14.71
N GLU A 176 -15.07 -8.42 -15.74
CA GLU A 176 -13.67 -8.60 -16.17
C GLU A 176 -13.33 -7.97 -17.54
N GLN A 177 -14.21 -7.18 -18.16
CA GLN A 177 -13.88 -6.53 -19.43
C GLN A 177 -14.46 -5.11 -19.45
N ASP A 178 -13.57 -4.15 -19.16
CA ASP A 178 -13.53 -2.73 -19.61
C ASP A 178 -12.86 -1.80 -18.59
N THR A 179 -11.92 -2.30 -17.77
CA THR A 179 -10.80 -1.44 -17.35
C THR A 179 -9.78 -1.43 -18.49
N GLY A 180 -9.25 -0.27 -18.85
CA GLY A 180 -8.23 -0.16 -19.88
C GLY A 180 -7.07 -1.13 -19.58
N ILE A 181 -6.38 -1.60 -20.62
CA ILE A 181 -5.20 -2.46 -20.47
C ILE A 181 -4.25 -1.81 -19.45
N GLY A 182 -3.97 -2.50 -18.33
CA GLY A 182 -3.05 -2.04 -17.29
C GLY A 182 -3.69 -1.27 -16.12
N GLU A 183 -5.00 -1.04 -16.10
CA GLU A 183 -5.67 -0.35 -15.00
C GLU A 183 -6.17 -1.32 -13.93
N ASP A 184 -5.73 -1.11 -12.69
CA ASP A 184 -6.15 -1.88 -11.53
C ASP A 184 -7.41 -1.27 -10.89
N CYS A 185 -7.91 -1.87 -9.81
CA CYS A 185 -9.11 -1.36 -9.16
C CYS A 185 -8.89 0.01 -8.53
N SER A 186 -7.68 0.42 -8.18
CA SER A 186 -7.42 1.71 -7.49
C SER A 186 -7.65 2.94 -8.37
N GLY A 187 -7.61 2.77 -9.70
CA GLY A 187 -7.71 3.86 -10.65
C GLY A 187 -6.38 4.60 -10.90
N VAL A 188 -5.29 4.15 -10.31
CA VAL A 188 -3.92 4.62 -10.59
C VAL A 188 -3.36 3.84 -11.79
N ASP A 189 -2.54 4.45 -12.62
CA ASP A 189 -1.85 3.80 -13.74
C ASP A 189 -0.64 2.95 -13.28
N GLN A 190 -0.05 2.17 -14.18
CA GLN A 190 1.09 1.30 -13.83
C GLN A 190 2.28 2.08 -13.28
N ASP A 191 2.64 3.21 -13.91
CA ASP A 191 3.76 4.06 -13.50
C ASP A 191 3.56 4.60 -12.08
N GLY A 192 2.35 5.06 -11.76
CA GLY A 192 2.02 5.55 -10.42
C GLY A 192 2.08 4.46 -9.35
N ARG A 193 1.66 3.23 -9.69
CA ARG A 193 1.73 2.07 -8.78
C ARG A 193 3.18 1.65 -8.55
N GLU A 194 3.98 1.54 -9.60
CA GLU A 194 5.41 1.22 -9.48
C GLU A 194 6.15 2.29 -8.65
N LEU A 195 5.87 3.57 -8.92
CA LEU A 195 6.48 4.68 -8.20
C LEU A 195 6.14 4.64 -6.70
N ALA A 196 4.88 4.38 -6.36
CA ALA A 196 4.42 4.25 -4.99
C ALA A 196 5.04 3.03 -4.29
N LEU A 197 5.03 1.87 -4.92
CA LEU A 197 5.65 0.65 -4.37
C LEU A 197 7.14 0.85 -4.14
N THR A 198 7.85 1.47 -5.09
CA THR A 198 9.28 1.81 -4.93
C THR A 198 9.51 2.75 -3.75
N ALA A 199 8.67 3.78 -3.60
CA ALA A 199 8.77 4.69 -2.47
C ALA A 199 8.55 3.97 -1.12
N LEU A 200 7.61 3.01 -1.06
CA LEU A 200 7.35 2.19 0.11
C LEU A 200 8.49 1.18 0.40
N ILE A 201 9.15 0.65 -0.64
CA ILE A 201 10.37 -0.16 -0.47
C ILE A 201 11.45 0.68 0.20
N ASP A 202 11.64 1.93 -0.26
CA ASP A 202 12.63 2.84 0.31
C ASP A 202 12.35 3.12 1.80
N VAL A 203 11.08 3.21 2.22
CA VAL A 203 10.67 3.36 3.64
C VAL A 203 11.18 2.20 4.49
N CYS A 204 11.16 0.97 3.95
CA CYS A 204 11.62 -0.23 4.62
C CYS A 204 13.14 -0.45 4.53
N SER A 205 13.89 0.50 3.96
CA SER A 205 15.34 0.38 3.78
C SER A 205 16.08 0.29 5.13
N PRO A 206 17.11 -0.59 5.24
CA PRO A 206 17.96 -0.66 6.43
C PRO A 206 18.70 0.66 6.69
N ASP A 207 18.95 1.48 5.66
CA ASP A 207 19.58 2.79 5.80
C ASP A 207 18.74 3.78 6.63
N LEU A 208 17.44 3.50 6.81
CA LEU A 208 16.52 4.29 7.63
C LEU A 208 16.38 3.78 9.06
N LEU A 209 17.21 2.83 9.51
CA LEU A 209 17.13 2.28 10.88
C LEU A 209 17.12 3.39 11.94
N THR A 210 17.92 4.45 11.77
CA THR A 210 17.92 5.61 12.68
C THR A 210 16.56 6.31 12.80
N MET A 211 15.74 6.30 11.74
CA MET A 211 14.38 6.85 11.76
C MET A 211 13.48 6.02 12.66
N TRP A 212 13.54 4.70 12.50
CA TRP A 212 12.64 3.74 13.15
C TRP A 212 13.09 3.39 14.57
N GLY A 213 14.36 3.60 14.90
CA GLY A 213 14.95 3.11 16.14
C GLY A 213 15.19 1.61 16.03
N ILE A 214 14.56 0.82 16.91
CA ILE A 214 14.75 -0.64 16.92
C ILE A 214 13.86 -1.31 15.87
N HIS A 215 12.60 -0.86 15.74
CA HIS A 215 11.60 -1.50 14.88
C HIS A 215 10.66 -0.48 14.24
N MET A 216 10.20 -0.78 13.02
CA MET A 216 9.09 -0.05 12.39
C MET A 216 7.79 -0.29 13.15
N GLU A 217 6.90 0.70 13.13
CA GLU A 217 5.59 0.61 13.80
C GLU A 217 4.72 -0.53 13.24
N GLU A 218 4.15 -1.34 14.12
CA GLU A 218 3.34 -2.51 13.77
C GLU A 218 2.11 -2.14 12.92
N ASN A 219 1.36 -1.09 13.29
CA ASN A 219 0.20 -0.64 12.51
C ASN A 219 0.57 -0.22 11.08
N MET A 220 1.74 0.38 10.90
CA MET A 220 2.25 0.75 9.58
C MET A 220 2.61 -0.49 8.76
N LEU A 221 3.28 -1.47 9.35
CA LEU A 221 3.58 -2.76 8.71
C LEU A 221 2.30 -3.52 8.34
N ASN A 222 1.31 -3.56 9.23
CA ASN A 222 0.01 -4.18 8.99
C ASN A 222 -0.76 -3.50 7.86
N LEU A 223 -0.73 -2.17 7.77
CA LEU A 223 -1.33 -1.42 6.68
C LEU A 223 -0.66 -1.75 5.34
N MET A 224 0.67 -1.75 5.29
CA MET A 224 1.43 -2.11 4.09
C MET A 224 1.18 -3.56 3.67
N LEU A 225 1.18 -4.50 4.62
CA LEU A 225 0.89 -5.92 4.34
C LEU A 225 -0.51 -6.10 3.76
N ARG A 226 -1.53 -5.47 4.36
CA ARG A 226 -2.91 -5.51 3.86
C ARG A 226 -2.99 -4.99 2.43
N MET A 227 -2.31 -3.87 2.14
CA MET A 227 -2.23 -3.27 0.82
C MET A 227 -1.58 -4.21 -0.19
N VAL A 228 -0.45 -4.82 0.17
CA VAL A 228 0.25 -5.77 -0.69
C VAL A 228 -0.62 -6.98 -0.99
N LEU A 229 -1.23 -7.60 0.04
CA LEU A 229 -2.14 -8.73 -0.13
C LEU A 229 -3.32 -8.39 -1.04
N HIS A 230 -3.90 -7.20 -0.88
CA HIS A 230 -4.96 -6.72 -1.77
C HIS A 230 -4.47 -6.60 -3.22
N MET A 231 -3.32 -5.97 -3.46
CA MET A 231 -2.79 -5.79 -4.82
C MET A 231 -2.44 -7.11 -5.50
N ILE A 232 -1.95 -8.12 -4.77
CA ILE A 232 -1.64 -9.45 -5.32
C ILE A 232 -2.89 -10.15 -5.87
N THR A 233 -4.06 -9.90 -5.28
CA THR A 233 -5.33 -10.49 -5.77
C THR A 233 -5.77 -9.90 -7.10
N GLN A 234 -5.20 -8.76 -7.53
CA GLN A 234 -5.59 -8.06 -8.74
C GLN A 234 -4.66 -8.45 -9.91
N LYS A 235 -5.23 -9.10 -10.93
CA LYS A 235 -4.50 -9.55 -12.13
C LYS A 235 -3.65 -8.43 -12.77
N ALA A 236 -4.15 -7.20 -12.79
CA ALA A 236 -3.49 -6.02 -13.35
C ALA A 236 -2.14 -5.66 -12.66
N ASN A 237 -1.85 -6.24 -11.49
CA ASN A 237 -0.63 -5.99 -10.73
C ASN A 237 0.36 -7.17 -10.76
N VAL A 238 -0.06 -8.34 -11.25
CA VAL A 238 0.73 -9.59 -11.15
C VAL A 238 0.93 -10.32 -12.48
N GLN A 239 0.12 -10.04 -13.51
CA GLN A 239 0.24 -10.68 -14.83
C GLN A 239 1.37 -10.08 -15.66
N ASN A 240 1.69 -10.74 -16.79
CA ASN A 240 2.91 -10.52 -17.57
C ASN A 240 3.14 -9.07 -18.01
N ASP A 241 2.09 -8.28 -18.24
CA ASP A 241 2.19 -6.88 -18.68
C ASP A 241 2.47 -5.90 -17.52
N ALA A 242 2.56 -6.39 -16.28
CA ALA A 242 2.78 -5.62 -15.07
C ALA A 242 4.11 -5.97 -14.38
N GLN A 243 5.14 -6.43 -15.13
CA GLN A 243 6.43 -6.84 -14.55
C GLN A 243 7.03 -5.83 -13.55
N PRO A 244 7.07 -4.52 -13.83
CA PRO A 244 7.67 -3.56 -12.90
C PRO A 244 6.91 -3.47 -11.57
N VAL A 245 5.57 -3.41 -11.65
CA VAL A 245 4.68 -3.40 -10.49
C VAL A 245 4.78 -4.71 -9.71
N SER A 246 4.73 -5.86 -10.40
CA SER A 246 4.81 -7.20 -9.80
C SER A 246 6.15 -7.41 -9.08
N GLY A 247 7.26 -6.99 -9.69
CA GLY A 247 8.59 -7.02 -9.09
C GLY A 247 8.67 -6.14 -7.84
N ALA A 248 8.25 -4.87 -7.94
CA ALA A 248 8.23 -3.97 -6.79
C ALA A 248 7.33 -4.49 -5.65
N LEU A 249 6.18 -5.10 -5.99
CA LEU A 249 5.27 -5.69 -5.02
C LEU A 249 5.90 -6.90 -4.29
N ALA A 250 6.65 -7.74 -5.00
CA ALA A 250 7.41 -8.84 -4.41
C ALA A 250 8.50 -8.34 -3.46
N VAL A 251 9.28 -7.34 -3.87
CA VAL A 251 10.32 -6.72 -3.03
C VAL A 251 9.72 -6.08 -1.79
N LEU A 252 8.61 -5.36 -1.92
CA LEU A 252 7.93 -4.76 -0.78
C LEU A 252 7.41 -5.82 0.20
N LEU A 253 6.81 -6.91 -0.32
CA LEU A 253 6.37 -8.02 0.54
C LEU A 253 7.53 -8.63 1.31
N LEU A 254 8.68 -8.87 0.67
CA LEU A 254 9.89 -9.39 1.32
C LEU A 254 10.36 -8.47 2.45
N ARG A 255 10.42 -7.16 2.20
CA ARG A 255 10.85 -6.17 3.20
C ARG A 255 9.88 -6.09 4.37
N VAL A 256 8.58 -5.97 4.11
CA VAL A 256 7.55 -5.88 5.17
C VAL A 256 7.51 -7.15 6.00
N SER A 257 7.52 -8.32 5.35
CA SER A 257 7.53 -9.62 6.03
C SER A 257 8.79 -9.82 6.88
N GLY A 258 9.96 -9.43 6.36
CA GLY A 258 11.21 -9.44 7.12
C GLY A 258 11.15 -8.55 8.36
N HIS A 259 10.59 -7.34 8.26
CA HIS A 259 10.39 -6.46 9.42
C HIS A 259 9.44 -7.07 10.47
N ILE A 260 8.34 -7.70 10.03
CA ILE A 260 7.38 -8.37 10.93
C ILE A 260 8.04 -9.54 11.66
N VAL A 261 8.73 -10.43 10.92
CA VAL A 261 9.39 -11.60 11.51
C VAL A 261 10.55 -11.18 12.43
N ALA A 262 11.31 -10.15 12.07
CA ALA A 262 12.42 -9.65 12.88
C ALA A 262 11.97 -9.04 14.23
N GLN A 263 10.71 -8.60 14.34
CA GLN A 263 10.12 -8.19 15.62
C GLN A 263 9.82 -9.38 16.54
N GLY A 264 9.79 -10.60 16.01
CA GLY A 264 9.49 -11.82 16.76
C GLY A 264 8.03 -11.96 17.18
N SER A 265 7.13 -11.11 16.69
CA SER A 265 5.70 -11.16 16.99
C SER A 265 4.96 -12.26 16.22
N VAL A 266 5.49 -12.68 15.07
CA VAL A 266 4.89 -13.69 14.18
C VAL A 266 5.98 -14.66 13.71
N ALA A 267 5.74 -15.96 13.83
CA ALA A 267 6.66 -16.96 13.28
C ALA A 267 6.58 -17.00 11.74
N PRO A 268 7.68 -17.29 11.03
CA PRO A 268 7.66 -17.36 9.56
C PRO A 268 6.57 -18.26 8.99
N CYS A 269 6.33 -19.41 9.61
CA CYS A 269 5.29 -20.36 9.19
C CYS A 269 3.88 -19.77 9.31
N ASP A 270 3.58 -19.05 10.39
CA ASP A 270 2.27 -18.43 10.59
C ASP A 270 2.04 -17.28 9.59
N PHE A 271 3.11 -16.56 9.23
CA PHE A 271 3.06 -15.48 8.25
C PHE A 271 2.73 -15.98 6.83
N ILE A 272 3.31 -17.11 6.41
CA ILE A 272 3.18 -17.59 5.03
C ILE A 272 1.88 -18.37 4.76
N VAL A 273 1.16 -18.84 5.80
CA VAL A 273 -0.10 -19.60 5.63
C VAL A 273 -1.13 -18.87 4.76
N PRO A 274 -1.47 -17.59 4.99
CA PRO A 274 -2.41 -16.86 4.13
C PRO A 274 -1.94 -16.71 2.68
N LEU A 275 -0.61 -16.64 2.45
CA LEU A 275 -0.03 -16.55 1.10
C LEU A 275 -0.18 -17.88 0.36
N ILE A 276 0.06 -19.00 1.04
CA ILE A 276 -0.16 -20.35 0.51
C ILE A 276 -1.62 -20.53 0.13
N GLU A 277 -2.54 -20.23 1.04
CA GLU A 277 -3.97 -20.34 0.77
C GLU A 277 -4.38 -19.54 -0.48
N LEU A 278 -3.84 -18.33 -0.63
CA LEU A 278 -4.12 -17.47 -1.77
C LEU A 278 -3.57 -18.05 -3.08
N ALA A 279 -2.37 -18.62 -3.05
CA ALA A 279 -1.73 -19.27 -4.19
C ALA A 279 -2.46 -20.53 -4.63
N LEU A 280 -2.96 -21.34 -3.70
CA LEU A 280 -3.75 -22.53 -4.02
C LEU A 280 -5.07 -22.14 -4.70
N LYS A 281 -5.69 -21.03 -4.28
CA LYS A 281 -6.96 -20.52 -4.81
C LYS A 281 -6.81 -19.82 -6.17
N THR A 282 -5.66 -19.23 -6.48
CA THR A 282 -5.50 -18.38 -7.68
C THR A 282 -4.17 -18.60 -8.39
N GLU A 283 -4.23 -18.84 -9.70
CA GLU A 283 -3.04 -19.02 -10.55
C GLU A 283 -2.15 -17.77 -10.56
N SER A 284 -2.75 -16.57 -10.51
CA SER A 284 -2.03 -15.31 -10.47
C SER A 284 -1.19 -15.14 -9.19
N ALA A 285 -1.72 -15.54 -8.03
CA ALA A 285 -0.94 -15.52 -6.79
C ALA A 285 0.14 -16.60 -6.78
N ALA A 286 -0.14 -17.81 -7.30
CA ALA A 286 0.88 -18.84 -7.45
C ALA A 286 2.06 -18.35 -8.33
N GLN A 287 1.77 -17.68 -9.46
CA GLN A 287 2.78 -17.06 -10.30
C GLN A 287 3.53 -15.93 -9.57
N PHE A 288 2.82 -15.06 -8.87
CA PHE A 288 3.44 -14.01 -8.06
C PHE A 288 4.40 -14.57 -7.01
N LEU A 289 4.05 -15.67 -6.33
CA LEU A 289 4.93 -16.27 -5.31
C LEU A 289 6.23 -16.83 -5.90
N THR A 290 6.23 -17.27 -7.17
CA THR A 290 7.49 -17.67 -7.84
C THR A 290 8.41 -16.46 -8.04
N ARG A 291 7.82 -15.29 -8.34
CA ARG A 291 8.57 -14.03 -8.43
C ARG A 291 9.07 -13.60 -7.05
N PHE A 292 8.24 -13.72 -6.01
CA PHE A 292 8.64 -13.45 -4.62
C PHE A 292 9.88 -14.24 -4.21
N VAL A 293 9.94 -15.54 -4.51
CA VAL A 293 11.14 -16.36 -4.25
C VAL A 293 12.34 -15.87 -5.08
N SER A 294 12.14 -15.61 -6.38
CA SER A 294 13.21 -15.12 -7.26
C SER A 294 13.81 -13.77 -6.81
N GLU A 295 12.97 -12.85 -6.33
CA GLU A 295 13.46 -11.56 -5.80
C GLU A 295 14.19 -11.73 -4.46
N ALA A 296 13.81 -12.71 -3.64
CA ALA A 296 14.47 -12.97 -2.36
C ALA A 296 15.92 -13.47 -2.51
N GLU A 297 16.21 -14.15 -3.61
CA GLU A 297 17.55 -14.60 -3.98
C GLU A 297 18.43 -13.46 -4.50
N SER A 298 17.86 -12.30 -4.83
CA SER A 298 18.64 -11.12 -5.15
C SER A 298 19.42 -10.65 -3.91
N GLY A 299 20.74 -10.46 -4.06
CA GLY A 299 21.65 -10.18 -2.95
C GLY A 299 21.33 -8.91 -2.15
N ASP A 300 20.53 -8.00 -2.70
CA ASP A 300 20.17 -6.73 -2.06
C ASP A 300 19.07 -6.88 -0.99
N ILE A 301 18.34 -8.00 -0.97
CA ILE A 301 17.17 -8.24 -0.10
C ILE A 301 17.41 -9.41 0.88
N SER A 302 18.35 -10.31 0.56
CA SER A 302 18.65 -11.48 1.38
C SER A 302 19.15 -11.10 2.78
N ASN A 303 18.44 -11.58 3.80
CA ASN A 303 18.83 -11.56 5.21
C ASN A 303 18.20 -12.76 5.91
N ASP A 304 18.58 -13.04 7.15
CA ASP A 304 18.12 -14.22 7.90
C ASP A 304 16.59 -14.32 7.98
N SER A 305 15.89 -13.20 8.22
CA SER A 305 14.43 -13.20 8.30
C SER A 305 13.79 -13.49 6.94
N THR A 306 14.27 -12.85 5.88
CA THR A 306 13.83 -13.10 4.51
C THR A 306 14.05 -14.57 4.11
N ASN A 307 15.22 -15.12 4.42
CA ASN A 307 15.55 -16.52 4.10
C ASN A 307 14.64 -17.49 4.84
N ASN A 308 14.36 -17.24 6.12
CA ASN A 308 13.43 -18.06 6.91
C ASN A 308 12.01 -18.03 6.34
N ILE A 309 11.57 -16.88 5.81
CA ILE A 309 10.24 -16.74 5.18
C ILE A 309 10.18 -17.53 3.87
N VAL A 310 11.23 -17.47 3.05
CA VAL A 310 11.31 -18.25 1.80
C VAL A 310 11.32 -19.75 2.08
N ILE A 311 12.12 -20.19 3.06
CA ILE A 311 12.16 -21.59 3.50
C ILE A 311 10.77 -22.04 3.95
N ALA A 312 10.14 -21.28 4.86
CA ALA A 312 8.81 -21.59 5.36
C ALA A 312 7.76 -21.64 4.24
N LEU A 313 7.86 -20.75 3.25
CA LEU A 313 6.97 -20.77 2.08
C LEU A 313 7.15 -22.03 1.24
N ILE A 314 8.39 -22.41 0.90
CA ILE A 314 8.67 -23.60 0.09
C ILE A 314 8.22 -24.87 0.83
N GLU A 315 8.55 -24.99 2.10
CA GLU A 315 8.14 -26.11 2.95
C GLU A 315 6.61 -26.18 3.08
N GLY A 316 5.96 -25.05 3.38
CA GLY A 316 4.51 -25.00 3.50
C GLY A 316 3.77 -25.32 2.20
N MET A 317 4.26 -24.82 1.06
CA MET A 317 3.71 -25.14 -0.25
C MET A 317 3.86 -26.63 -0.58
N ALA A 318 4.98 -27.26 -0.20
CA ALA A 318 5.17 -28.71 -0.36
C ALA A 318 4.23 -29.53 0.53
N VAL A 319 3.99 -29.10 1.78
CA VAL A 319 3.01 -29.73 2.67
C VAL A 319 1.59 -29.63 2.10
N ALA A 320 1.19 -28.44 1.63
CA ALA A 320 -0.11 -28.25 1.01
C ALA A 320 -0.29 -29.10 -0.26
N ALA A 321 0.78 -29.31 -1.04
CA ALA A 321 0.75 -30.20 -2.19
C ALA A 321 0.49 -31.68 -1.83
N LEU A 322 0.88 -32.11 -0.62
CA LEU A 322 0.63 -33.48 -0.15
C LEU A 322 -0.80 -33.64 0.38
N HIS A 323 -1.32 -32.64 1.10
CA HIS A 323 -2.56 -32.76 1.87
C HIS A 323 -3.79 -32.11 1.23
N ASP A 324 -3.62 -30.96 0.56
CA ASP A 324 -4.75 -30.14 0.07
C ASP A 324 -4.95 -30.30 -1.45
N VAL A 325 -3.86 -30.57 -2.18
CA VAL A 325 -3.91 -30.79 -3.64
C VAL A 325 -4.43 -32.18 -4.01
N SER A 326 -4.31 -33.16 -3.10
CA SER A 326 -4.72 -34.56 -3.32
C SER A 326 -6.26 -34.73 -3.26
N GLY A 327 -6.95 -34.07 -4.18
CA GLY A 327 -8.42 -34.08 -4.28
C GLY A 327 -9.02 -32.85 -4.98
N ASP A 328 -8.23 -31.79 -5.17
CA ASP A 328 -8.65 -30.54 -5.81
C ASP A 328 -7.86 -30.29 -7.11
N ALA A 329 -8.53 -30.42 -8.25
CA ALA A 329 -7.95 -30.20 -9.57
C ALA A 329 -7.53 -28.74 -9.82
N GLY A 330 -8.18 -27.77 -9.15
CA GLY A 330 -7.81 -26.36 -9.19
C GLY A 330 -6.50 -26.12 -8.45
N ALA A 331 -6.40 -26.61 -7.21
CA ALA A 331 -5.18 -26.54 -6.41
C ALA A 331 -3.99 -27.29 -7.06
N ALA A 332 -4.26 -28.42 -7.73
CA ALA A 332 -3.25 -29.17 -8.48
C ALA A 332 -2.68 -28.35 -9.64
N LYS A 333 -3.51 -27.60 -10.36
CA LYS A 333 -3.09 -26.74 -11.46
C LYS A 333 -2.22 -25.58 -10.95
N THR A 334 -2.61 -24.93 -9.86
CA THR A 334 -1.87 -23.79 -9.28
C THR A 334 -0.54 -24.23 -8.68
N TRP A 335 -0.51 -25.37 -7.98
CA TRP A 335 0.72 -26.02 -7.52
C TRP A 335 1.68 -26.31 -8.68
N HIS A 336 1.18 -26.93 -9.76
CA HIS A 336 2.03 -27.24 -10.92
C HIS A 336 2.61 -25.97 -11.56
N CYS A 337 1.83 -24.88 -11.60
CA CYS A 337 2.29 -23.59 -12.08
C CYS A 337 3.42 -23.01 -11.21
N PHE A 338 3.29 -23.12 -9.88
CA PHE A 338 4.33 -22.72 -8.93
C PHE A 338 5.59 -23.59 -9.08
N SER A 339 5.45 -24.93 -9.02
CA SER A 339 6.58 -25.86 -9.05
C SER A 339 7.37 -25.81 -10.34
N ALA A 340 6.70 -25.72 -11.50
CA ALA A 340 7.35 -25.68 -12.80
C ALA A 340 8.17 -24.40 -13.00
N ARG A 341 7.75 -23.29 -12.38
CA ARG A 341 8.47 -22.01 -12.44
C ARG A 341 9.58 -21.92 -11.40
N LEU A 342 9.38 -22.46 -10.20
CA LEU A 342 10.41 -22.53 -9.16
C LEU A 342 11.65 -23.29 -9.62
N GLN A 343 11.48 -24.36 -10.42
CA GLN A 343 12.58 -25.11 -11.05
C GLN A 343 13.45 -24.28 -12.02
N ASN A 344 12.98 -23.12 -12.47
CA ASN A 344 13.75 -22.22 -13.34
C ASN A 344 14.40 -21.08 -12.55
N VAL A 345 14.14 -20.99 -11.24
CA VAL A 345 14.67 -19.98 -10.33
C VAL A 345 15.84 -20.56 -9.53
N VAL A 346 15.68 -21.78 -8.99
CA VAL A 346 16.70 -22.56 -8.26
C VAL A 346 17.60 -23.34 -9.22
#